data_AF-Q6A9C1-F1
#
_entry.id   AF-Q6A9C1-F1
#
_cell.length_a   1.000
_cell.length_b   1.000
_cell.length_c   1.000
_cell.angle_alpha   90.00
_cell.angle_beta   90.00
_cell.angle_gamma   90.00
#
_symmetry.space_group_name_H-M   'P 1'
#
loop_
_entity.id
_entity.type
_entity.pdbx_description
1 polymer ?
#
loop_
_entity_poly.entity_id
_entity_poly.type
_entity_poly.pdbx_seq_one_letter_code
_entity_poly.pdbx_strand_id
1 'polypeptide(L)'
;MNQPPDISQYRPPKRHGGWIAVIIVTALVVALVIVARRVTTEPANPVTPTPSPIATSASSTPTPIPASATAVTSSLPFSSKDDDTEGRWSIDHVEWGPNTVTLTMTIAVTKGSLTDYTFFIMENQSTDIHQVSQPPTGSLGTGVSQGHKVHGTITIDCPRTDATVMLTHGSGMSSPISALMIRA
;
A
#
# COMPACT_ATOMS: atom_id res chain seq x y z
N MET A 1 -21.03 -58.71 22.21
CA MET A 1 -20.89 -57.55 21.31
C MET A 1 -19.47 -57.57 20.75
N ASN A 2 -19.32 -57.76 19.44
CA ASN A 2 -18.01 -57.79 18.79
C ASN A 2 -17.79 -56.45 18.08
N GLN A 3 -16.80 -55.68 18.54
CA GLN A 3 -16.38 -54.44 17.90
C GLN A 3 -15.48 -54.78 16.69
N PRO A 4 -15.75 -54.28 15.48
CA PRO A 4 -14.93 -54.62 14.31
C PRO A 4 -13.53 -53.98 14.44
N PRO A 5 -12.48 -54.66 13.93
CA PRO A 5 -11.12 -54.16 13.99
C PRO A 5 -10.93 -52.90 13.14
N ASP A 6 -10.28 -51.90 13.72
CA ASP A 6 -10.00 -50.61 13.08
C ASP A 6 -8.87 -50.75 12.04
N ILE A 7 -9.21 -50.44 10.78
CA ILE A 7 -8.35 -50.55 9.59
C ILE A 7 -7.59 -49.24 9.30
N SER A 8 -7.74 -48.21 10.14
CA SER A 8 -7.06 -46.91 10.01
C SER A 8 -5.53 -47.01 9.96
N GLN A 9 -4.97 -48.10 10.50
CA GLN A 9 -3.54 -48.42 10.50
C GLN A 9 -2.95 -48.83 9.14
N TYR A 10 -3.78 -49.07 8.12
CA TYR A 10 -3.32 -49.40 6.75
C TYR A 10 -3.31 -48.21 5.79
N ARG A 11 -3.50 -46.97 6.27
CA ARG A 11 -3.44 -45.80 5.38
C ARG A 11 -2.00 -45.53 4.92
N PRO A 12 -1.71 -45.48 3.61
CA PRO A 12 -0.39 -45.13 3.10
C PRO A 12 0.01 -43.71 3.56
N PRO A 13 1.27 -43.48 3.96
CA PRO A 13 1.73 -42.15 4.34
C PRO A 13 1.61 -41.19 3.14
N LYS A 14 0.89 -40.07 3.33
CA LYS A 14 0.79 -39.00 2.34
C LYS A 14 2.17 -38.34 2.17
N ARG A 15 2.88 -38.71 1.10
CA ARG A 15 4.12 -38.04 0.70
C ARG A 15 3.79 -36.66 0.12
N HIS A 16 4.11 -35.60 0.84
CA HIS A 16 4.01 -34.20 0.39
C HIS A 16 5.14 -33.75 -0.56
N GLY A 17 5.93 -34.68 -1.11
CA GLY A 17 7.12 -34.37 -1.91
C GLY A 17 6.85 -33.70 -3.27
N GLY A 18 5.64 -33.83 -3.82
CA GLY A 18 5.30 -33.25 -5.12
C GLY A 18 5.06 -31.73 -5.09
N TRP A 19 4.64 -31.17 -3.95
CA TRP A 19 4.26 -29.75 -3.89
C TRP A 19 5.47 -28.81 -3.83
N ILE A 20 6.55 -29.25 -3.20
CA ILE A 20 7.79 -28.47 -3.06
C ILE A 20 8.46 -28.26 -4.44
N ALA A 21 8.43 -29.27 -5.32
CA ALA A 21 8.97 -29.16 -6.66
C ALA A 21 8.24 -28.09 -7.51
N VAL A 22 6.92 -27.96 -7.36
CA VAL A 22 6.13 -26.95 -8.07
C VAL A 22 6.52 -25.54 -7.63
N ILE A 23 6.74 -25.32 -6.33
CA ILE A 23 7.15 -24.01 -5.80
C ILE A 23 8.52 -23.60 -6.36
N ILE A 24 9.48 -24.53 -6.40
CA ILE A 24 10.84 -24.27 -6.91
C ILE A 24 10.81 -23.92 -8.41
N VAL A 25 10.05 -24.68 -9.21
CA VAL A 25 9.93 -24.43 -10.65
C VAL A 25 9.29 -23.06 -10.91
N THR A 26 8.26 -22.70 -10.14
CA THR A 26 7.57 -21.40 -10.29
C THR A 26 8.49 -20.23 -9.94
N ALA A 27 9.26 -20.35 -8.86
CA ALA A 27 10.24 -19.32 -8.45
C ALA A 27 11.35 -19.12 -9.52
N LEU A 28 11.82 -20.20 -10.13
CA LEU A 28 12.81 -20.13 -11.22
C LEU A 28 12.29 -19.40 -12.45
N VAL A 29 11.03 -19.63 -12.84
CA VAL A 29 10.42 -18.95 -14.00
C VAL A 29 10.27 -17.45 -13.74
N VAL A 30 9.81 -17.05 -12.55
CA VAL A 30 9.66 -15.63 -12.19
C VAL A 30 11.01 -14.91 -12.18
N ALA A 31 12.06 -15.54 -11.63
CA ALA A 31 13.41 -14.97 -11.63
C ALA A 31 13.95 -14.76 -13.06
N LEU A 32 13.70 -15.71 -13.96
CA LEU A 32 14.18 -15.65 -15.34
C LEU A 32 13.48 -14.54 -16.16
N VAL A 33 12.19 -14.29 -15.89
CA VAL A 33 11.42 -13.20 -16.50
C VAL A 33 11.93 -11.82 -16.05
N ILE A 34 12.33 -11.67 -14.79
CA ILE A 34 12.86 -10.40 -14.26
C ILE A 34 14.23 -10.07 -14.86
N VAL A 35 15.12 -11.06 -14.98
CA VAL A 35 16.46 -10.88 -15.59
C VAL A 35 16.34 -10.50 -17.07
N ALA A 36 15.46 -11.17 -17.81
CA ALA A 36 15.26 -10.88 -19.23
C ALA A 36 14.77 -9.44 -19.50
N ARG A 37 13.96 -8.86 -18.60
CA ARG A 37 13.49 -7.46 -18.75
C ARG A 37 14.54 -6.41 -18.41
N ARG A 38 15.54 -6.74 -17.59
CA ARG A 38 16.60 -5.80 -17.18
C ARG A 38 17.73 -5.64 -18.20
N VAL A 39 17.87 -6.56 -19.16
CA VAL A 39 18.98 -6.57 -20.14
C VAL A 39 18.66 -5.80 -21.43
N THR A 40 17.38 -5.50 -21.73
CA THR A 40 16.97 -4.89 -23.01
C THR A 40 16.72 -3.39 -22.93
N THR A 41 17.39 -2.66 -22.03
CA THR A 41 17.27 -1.19 -21.97
C THR A 41 18.65 -0.54 -22.03
N GLU A 42 19.21 -0.47 -23.23
CA GLU A 42 20.27 0.48 -23.57
C GLU A 42 20.11 0.93 -25.03
N PRO A 43 20.15 2.26 -25.28
CA PRO A 43 21.29 2.80 -26.04
C PRO A 43 21.94 4.07 -25.44
N ALA A 44 23.26 4.01 -25.25
CA ALA A 44 24.36 4.97 -25.48
C ALA A 44 24.18 6.53 -25.37
N ASN A 45 24.69 7.11 -24.26
CA ASN A 45 25.78 8.14 -24.06
C ASN A 45 26.20 9.16 -25.16
N PRO A 46 27.02 10.22 -24.87
CA PRO A 46 27.34 10.98 -23.62
C PRO A 46 27.45 12.54 -23.83
N VAL A 47 27.72 13.35 -22.78
CA VAL A 47 28.81 14.39 -22.63
C VAL A 47 28.64 15.18 -21.31
N THR A 48 29.71 15.27 -20.51
CA THR A 48 29.94 16.13 -19.32
C THR A 48 31.30 16.84 -19.53
N PRO A 49 31.53 18.14 -19.19
CA PRO A 49 31.94 18.58 -17.83
C PRO A 49 31.42 19.98 -17.36
N THR A 50 30.88 20.13 -16.13
CA THR A 50 31.52 20.66 -14.88
C THR A 50 31.39 22.20 -14.69
N PRO A 51 31.24 22.73 -13.44
CA PRO A 51 30.19 23.71 -13.09
C PRO A 51 30.69 25.12 -12.70
N SER A 52 29.74 26.06 -12.52
CA SER A 52 29.86 27.12 -11.51
C SER A 52 28.47 27.64 -11.05
N PRO A 53 28.30 27.93 -9.74
CA PRO A 53 27.02 28.23 -9.12
C PRO A 53 26.73 29.73 -9.08
N ILE A 54 25.46 30.11 -8.89
CA ILE A 54 25.03 31.18 -7.96
C ILE A 54 23.52 31.07 -7.80
N ALA A 55 23.09 30.88 -6.54
CA ALA A 55 21.71 30.98 -6.13
C ALA A 55 21.26 32.44 -6.16
N THR A 56 20.07 32.73 -6.69
CA THR A 56 19.36 33.98 -6.38
C THR A 56 17.88 33.67 -6.30
N SER A 57 17.34 33.95 -5.12
CA SER A 57 15.97 33.71 -4.68
C SER A 57 14.96 34.43 -5.57
N ALA A 58 13.97 33.69 -6.07
CA ALA A 58 12.70 34.27 -6.51
C ALA A 58 11.60 33.67 -5.65
N SER A 59 10.99 34.53 -4.83
CA SER A 59 9.78 34.22 -4.07
C SER A 59 8.65 33.96 -5.07
N SER A 60 8.22 32.70 -5.17
CA SER A 60 6.99 32.36 -5.87
C SER A 60 5.85 32.38 -4.85
N THR A 61 5.08 33.48 -4.85
CA THR A 61 3.73 33.51 -4.29
C THR A 61 2.94 32.35 -4.91
N PRO A 62 2.37 31.42 -4.13
CA PRO A 62 1.57 30.34 -4.70
C PRO A 62 0.26 30.91 -5.25
N THR A 63 0.03 30.67 -6.54
CA THR A 63 -1.24 30.88 -7.23
C THR A 63 -2.35 30.09 -6.52
N PRO A 64 -3.53 30.67 -6.23
CA PRO A 64 -4.62 29.94 -5.62
C PRO A 64 -5.18 28.89 -6.60
N ILE A 65 -5.11 27.62 -6.20
CA ILE A 65 -5.78 26.49 -6.88
C ILE A 65 -7.30 26.74 -6.75
N PRO A 66 -8.10 26.59 -7.83
CA PRO A 66 -9.54 26.80 -7.77
C PRO A 66 -10.21 25.79 -6.83
N ALA A 67 -11.17 26.28 -6.05
CA ALA A 67 -11.91 25.50 -5.07
C ALA A 67 -12.78 24.42 -5.72
N SER A 68 -12.66 23.16 -5.26
CA SER A 68 -13.80 22.30 -4.85
C SER A 68 -13.36 20.85 -4.62
N ALA A 69 -13.13 20.51 -3.36
CA ALA A 69 -13.60 19.28 -2.74
C ALA A 69 -13.55 19.52 -1.24
N THR A 70 -14.67 19.39 -0.56
CA THR A 70 -14.73 19.47 0.90
C THR A 70 -13.94 18.28 1.45
N ALA A 71 -12.62 18.44 1.60
CA ALA A 71 -11.81 17.53 2.36
C ALA A 71 -12.30 17.65 3.80
N VAL A 72 -13.18 16.73 4.19
CA VAL A 72 -13.36 16.43 5.61
C VAL A 72 -11.98 15.93 6.02
N THR A 73 -11.19 16.81 6.66
CA THR A 73 -9.91 16.44 7.27
C THR A 73 -10.22 15.44 8.36
N SER A 74 -10.45 14.20 7.95
CA SER A 74 -10.83 13.11 8.82
C SER A 74 -9.51 12.59 9.36
N SER A 75 -9.33 12.72 10.66
CA SER A 75 -8.12 12.29 11.32
C SER A 75 -8.47 11.43 12.51
N LEU A 76 -7.95 10.21 12.54
CA LEU A 76 -8.19 9.25 13.60
C LEU A 76 -6.89 8.85 14.27
N PRO A 77 -6.86 8.78 15.62
CA PRO A 77 -5.82 8.03 16.29
C PRO A 77 -5.94 6.55 15.89
N PHE A 78 -4.82 5.87 15.84
CA PHE A 78 -4.80 4.43 15.64
C PHE A 78 -3.86 3.76 16.65
N SER A 79 -4.19 2.51 16.95
CA SER A 79 -3.34 1.60 17.71
C SER A 79 -3.34 0.26 16.98
N SER A 80 -2.16 -0.18 16.55
CA SER A 80 -1.93 -1.51 15.97
C SER A 80 -1.45 -2.43 17.08
N LYS A 81 -2.21 -3.50 17.33
CA LYS A 81 -1.82 -4.54 18.30
C LYS A 81 -0.65 -5.37 17.81
N ASP A 82 -0.54 -5.55 16.50
CA ASP A 82 0.47 -6.41 15.88
C ASP A 82 1.89 -5.86 16.11
N ASP A 83 2.03 -4.53 16.13
CA ASP A 83 3.33 -3.83 16.22
C ASP A 83 3.51 -2.99 17.51
N ASP A 84 2.59 -3.09 18.49
CA ASP A 84 2.49 -2.17 19.65
C ASP A 84 2.69 -0.69 19.26
N THR A 85 2.06 -0.31 18.15
CA THR A 85 2.28 0.98 17.50
C THR A 85 1.07 1.88 17.65
N GLU A 86 1.30 3.13 18.03
CA GLU A 86 0.27 4.15 18.17
C GLU A 86 0.62 5.36 17.32
N GLY A 87 -0.40 6.01 16.81
CA GLY A 87 -0.23 7.20 16.01
C GLY A 87 -1.55 7.85 15.63
N ARG A 88 -1.47 8.69 14.62
CA ARG A 88 -2.60 9.33 13.99
C ARG A 88 -2.36 9.36 12.49
N TRP A 89 -3.40 9.14 11.73
CA TRP A 89 -3.37 9.41 10.29
C TRP A 89 -4.56 10.27 9.88
N SER A 90 -4.43 10.90 8.72
CA SER A 90 -5.47 11.72 8.13
C SER A 90 -5.50 11.61 6.63
N ILE A 91 -6.69 11.78 6.07
CA ILE A 91 -6.87 12.12 4.67
C ILE A 91 -6.96 13.63 4.60
N ASP A 92 -5.93 14.23 4.01
CA ASP A 92 -5.76 15.68 3.92
C ASP A 92 -6.50 16.24 2.70
N HIS A 93 -6.57 15.47 1.60
CA HIS A 93 -7.30 15.82 0.38
C HIS A 93 -7.85 14.58 -0.33
N VAL A 94 -9.02 14.73 -0.96
CA VAL A 94 -9.67 13.71 -1.79
C VAL A 94 -9.94 14.31 -3.15
N GLU A 95 -9.42 13.68 -4.20
CA GLU A 95 -9.65 14.08 -5.59
C GLU A 95 -10.27 12.92 -6.37
N TRP A 96 -11.50 13.09 -6.82
CA TRP A 96 -12.21 12.09 -7.62
C TRP A 96 -11.97 12.32 -9.11
N GLY A 97 -11.44 11.31 -9.78
CA GLY A 97 -11.48 11.16 -11.23
C GLY A 97 -12.74 10.43 -11.71
N PRO A 98 -12.81 10.04 -13.00
CA PRO A 98 -13.94 9.30 -13.54
C PRO A 98 -14.14 7.91 -12.93
N ASN A 99 -13.03 7.15 -12.77
CA ASN A 99 -12.99 5.80 -12.21
C ASN A 99 -11.77 5.61 -11.29
N THR A 100 -11.26 6.71 -10.74
CA THR A 100 -10.10 6.71 -9.86
C THR A 100 -10.33 7.71 -8.73
N VAL A 101 -9.67 7.47 -7.61
CA VAL A 101 -9.57 8.44 -6.53
C VAL A 101 -8.13 8.59 -6.11
N THR A 102 -7.72 9.84 -5.96
CA THR A 102 -6.39 10.21 -5.50
C THR A 102 -6.52 10.81 -4.10
N LEU A 103 -5.85 10.19 -3.13
CA LEU A 103 -5.92 10.55 -1.72
C LEU A 103 -4.58 11.09 -1.28
N THR A 104 -4.55 12.34 -0.79
CA THR A 104 -3.38 12.91 -0.13
C THR A 104 -3.54 12.73 1.37
N MET A 105 -2.51 12.23 2.04
CA MET A 105 -2.61 11.75 3.41
C MET A 105 -1.35 11.97 4.22
N THR A 106 -1.54 11.94 5.53
CA THR A 106 -0.50 12.08 6.53
C THR A 106 -0.58 10.90 7.51
N ILE A 107 0.57 10.34 7.89
CA ILE A 107 0.69 9.40 9.01
C ILE A 107 1.75 9.93 9.98
N ALA A 108 1.43 9.98 11.26
CA ALA A 108 2.36 10.32 12.33
C ALA A 108 2.34 9.21 13.40
N VAL A 109 3.51 8.68 13.74
CA VAL A 109 3.65 7.62 14.75
C VAL A 109 4.18 8.23 16.05
N THR A 110 3.46 8.05 17.14
CA THR A 110 3.80 8.57 18.47
C THR A 110 4.50 7.53 19.34
N LYS A 111 4.20 6.24 19.14
CA LYS A 111 4.79 5.11 19.86
C LYS A 111 4.98 3.92 18.91
N GLY A 112 6.05 3.17 19.06
CA GLY A 112 6.32 1.98 18.23
C GLY A 112 6.81 2.34 16.83
N SER A 113 6.66 1.44 15.87
CA SER A 113 7.01 1.66 14.48
C SER A 113 6.01 0.95 13.58
N LEU A 114 5.34 1.72 12.73
CA LEU A 114 4.42 1.16 11.75
C LEU A 114 5.24 0.62 10.60
N THR A 115 5.17 -0.67 10.31
CA THR A 115 5.86 -1.30 9.17
C THR A 115 4.88 -2.05 8.28
N ASP A 116 5.27 -2.25 7.02
CA ASP A 116 4.53 -2.96 5.99
C ASP A 116 3.05 -2.54 5.87
N TYR A 117 2.75 -1.26 6.09
CA TYR A 117 1.40 -0.75 6.00
C TYR A 117 0.94 -0.54 4.56
N THR A 118 -0.37 -0.63 4.33
CA THR A 118 -0.98 -0.34 3.04
C THR A 118 -2.38 0.26 3.20
N PHE A 119 -3.00 0.61 2.08
CA PHE A 119 -4.34 1.14 2.01
C PHE A 119 -5.20 0.37 1.00
N PHE A 120 -6.49 0.31 1.28
CA PHE A 120 -7.50 -0.05 0.30
C PHE A 120 -8.80 0.72 0.57
N ILE A 121 -9.68 0.73 -0.42
CA ILE A 121 -11.02 1.28 -0.29
C ILE A 121 -12.03 0.13 -0.30
N MET A 122 -13.00 0.22 0.58
CA MET A 122 -14.23 -0.56 0.52
C MET A 122 -15.37 0.40 0.19
N GLU A 123 -16.13 0.12 -0.86
CA GLU A 123 -17.33 0.89 -1.16
C GLU A 123 -18.35 0.74 -0.02
N ASN A 124 -19.15 1.78 0.26
CA ASN A 124 -20.11 1.72 1.36
C ASN A 124 -21.45 1.09 0.94
N GLN A 125 -21.77 1.13 -0.35
CA GLN A 125 -23.04 0.61 -0.90
C GLN A 125 -22.89 -0.75 -1.57
N SER A 126 -21.66 -1.17 -1.87
CA SER A 126 -21.31 -2.51 -2.32
C SER A 126 -20.30 -3.11 -1.34
N THR A 127 -19.93 -4.37 -1.50
CA THR A 127 -18.82 -4.98 -0.75
C THR A 127 -17.53 -5.00 -1.56
N ASP A 128 -17.46 -4.18 -2.63
CA ASP A 128 -16.34 -4.19 -3.55
C ASP A 128 -15.14 -3.49 -2.91
N ILE A 129 -13.97 -4.07 -3.14
CA ILE A 129 -12.71 -3.66 -2.53
C ILE A 129 -11.72 -3.31 -3.60
N HIS A 130 -11.14 -2.13 -3.47
CA HIS A 130 -10.22 -1.53 -4.44
C HIS A 130 -8.87 -1.29 -3.80
N GLN A 131 -7.81 -1.82 -4.43
CA GLN A 131 -6.45 -1.68 -3.95
C GLN A 131 -5.74 -0.48 -4.59
N VAL A 132 -4.67 -0.02 -3.95
CA VAL A 132 -3.78 0.99 -4.52
C VAL A 132 -3.26 0.52 -5.88
N SER A 133 -3.58 1.27 -6.94
CA SER A 133 -3.28 0.91 -8.33
C SER A 133 -1.89 1.36 -8.78
N GLN A 134 -1.25 2.26 -8.04
CA GLN A 134 0.06 2.83 -8.35
C GLN A 134 0.93 2.95 -7.09
N PRO A 135 2.27 2.87 -7.21
CA PRO A 135 3.15 3.11 -6.06
C PRO A 135 2.84 4.47 -5.38
N PRO A 136 2.79 4.53 -4.03
CA PRO A 136 2.63 5.78 -3.33
C PRO A 136 3.72 6.80 -3.71
N THR A 137 3.38 8.07 -3.63
CA THR A 137 4.31 9.17 -3.89
C THR A 137 4.61 9.97 -2.62
N GLY A 138 5.58 10.88 -2.70
CA GLY A 138 6.00 11.69 -1.56
C GLY A 138 6.91 10.89 -0.61
N SER A 139 6.63 11.00 0.69
CA SER A 139 7.38 10.30 1.75
C SER A 139 6.65 9.08 2.31
N LEU A 140 5.49 8.73 1.75
CA LEU A 140 4.85 7.45 2.05
C LEU A 140 5.75 6.32 1.54
N GLY A 141 6.02 5.35 2.41
CA GLY A 141 6.84 4.19 2.10
C GLY A 141 6.24 2.95 2.74
N THR A 142 7.10 2.02 3.13
CA THR A 142 6.68 0.80 3.83
C THR A 142 6.74 0.95 5.35
N GLY A 143 7.22 2.06 5.90
CA GLY A 143 7.26 2.22 7.35
C GLY A 143 7.42 3.65 7.85
N VAL A 144 7.05 3.84 9.12
CA VAL A 144 7.13 5.10 9.86
C VAL A 144 7.60 4.80 11.28
N SER A 145 8.78 5.31 11.62
CA SER A 145 9.35 5.15 12.96
C SER A 145 8.71 6.09 13.98
N GLN A 146 8.87 5.77 15.25
CA GLN A 146 8.44 6.63 16.35
C GLN A 146 8.91 8.08 16.17
N GLY A 147 8.01 9.03 16.46
CA GLY A 147 8.28 10.47 16.40
C GLY A 147 8.33 11.04 14.98
N HIS A 148 8.18 10.19 13.95
CA HIS A 148 8.22 10.63 12.56
C HIS A 148 6.82 10.79 11.98
N LYS A 149 6.76 11.65 10.97
CA LYS A 149 5.57 11.89 10.15
C LYS A 149 5.94 11.71 8.69
N VAL A 150 5.09 11.00 7.96
CA VAL A 150 5.15 10.87 6.51
C VAL A 150 3.90 11.48 5.90
N HIS A 151 4.06 11.93 4.67
CA HIS A 151 3.04 12.59 3.88
C HIS A 151 3.21 12.23 2.41
N GLY A 152 2.11 12.02 1.72
CA GLY A 152 2.13 11.70 0.30
C GLY A 152 0.77 11.34 -0.25
N THR A 153 0.78 10.73 -1.42
CA THR A 153 -0.44 10.50 -2.19
C THR A 153 -0.51 9.05 -2.67
N ILE A 154 -1.71 8.49 -2.63
CA ILE A 154 -2.03 7.19 -3.23
C ILE A 154 -3.13 7.36 -4.30
N THR A 155 -3.12 6.48 -5.29
CA THR A 155 -4.17 6.40 -6.33
C THR A 155 -4.80 5.02 -6.27
N ILE A 156 -6.13 4.99 -6.32
CA ILE A 156 -6.94 3.76 -6.29
C ILE A 156 -7.92 3.82 -7.44
N ASP A 157 -8.01 2.76 -8.24
CA ASP A 157 -9.02 2.62 -9.28
C ASP A 157 -10.33 2.25 -8.60
N CYS A 158 -11.30 3.16 -8.57
CA CYS A 158 -12.55 3.04 -7.83
C CYS A 158 -13.59 3.95 -8.48
N PRO A 159 -14.83 3.49 -8.74
CA PRO A 159 -15.89 4.38 -9.20
C PRO A 159 -16.16 5.48 -8.18
N ARG A 160 -16.61 6.64 -8.64
CA ARG A 160 -16.95 7.75 -7.75
C ARG A 160 -18.18 7.40 -6.90
N THR A 161 -17.94 6.96 -5.68
CA THR A 161 -18.97 6.56 -4.71
C THR A 161 -18.50 6.80 -3.28
N ASP A 162 -19.44 6.85 -2.33
CA ASP A 162 -19.11 6.90 -0.92
C ASP A 162 -18.38 5.62 -0.50
N ALA A 163 -17.25 5.79 0.17
CA ALA A 163 -16.38 4.67 0.48
C ALA A 163 -15.65 4.85 1.81
N THR A 164 -15.04 3.76 2.28
CA THR A 164 -14.23 3.74 3.50
C THR A 164 -12.81 3.32 3.14
N VAL A 165 -11.86 4.20 3.42
CA VAL A 165 -10.43 3.96 3.26
C VAL A 165 -9.91 3.27 4.51
N MET A 166 -9.29 2.11 4.34
CA MET A 166 -8.73 1.30 5.42
C MET A 166 -7.22 1.45 5.42
N LEU A 167 -6.64 1.76 6.57
CA LEU A 167 -5.21 1.60 6.86
C LEU A 167 -5.01 0.21 7.45
N THR A 168 -4.16 -0.62 6.84
CA THR A 168 -3.93 -2.00 7.27
C THR A 168 -2.46 -2.36 7.34
N HIS A 169 -2.17 -3.45 8.05
CA HIS A 169 -0.85 -4.08 8.07
C HIS A 169 -0.74 -5.17 7.00
N GLY A 170 0.43 -5.30 6.39
CA GLY A 170 0.78 -6.30 5.39
C GLY A 170 0.10 -6.08 4.03
N SER A 171 0.24 -7.05 3.13
CA SER A 171 -0.28 -6.98 1.76
C SER A 171 -1.77 -7.33 1.65
N GLY A 172 -2.63 -6.91 2.58
CA GLY A 172 -4.04 -7.31 2.53
C GLY A 172 -4.97 -6.76 3.59
N MET A 173 -6.18 -7.33 3.61
CA MET A 173 -7.32 -6.91 4.44
C MET A 173 -7.38 -7.60 5.81
N SER A 174 -6.42 -8.48 6.10
CA SER A 174 -6.49 -9.39 7.27
C SER A 174 -6.22 -8.70 8.61
N SER A 175 -5.49 -7.58 8.60
CA SER A 175 -5.13 -6.80 9.80
C SER A 175 -5.50 -5.33 9.64
N PRO A 176 -6.80 -4.97 9.69
CA PRO A 176 -7.21 -3.58 9.65
C PRO A 176 -6.80 -2.85 10.92
N ILE A 177 -6.15 -1.69 10.76
CA ILE A 177 -5.69 -0.85 11.86
C ILE A 177 -6.74 0.21 12.18
N SER A 178 -7.19 0.95 11.17
CA SER A 178 -8.23 1.99 11.31
C SER A 178 -8.81 2.39 9.96
N ALA A 179 -9.91 3.16 9.98
CA ALA A 179 -10.72 3.42 8.81
C ALA A 179 -11.20 4.87 8.74
N LEU A 180 -11.12 5.52 7.58
CA LEU A 180 -11.62 6.87 7.35
C LEU A 180 -12.59 6.88 6.18
N MET A 181 -13.76 7.48 6.36
CA MET A 181 -14.74 7.63 5.29
C MET A 181 -14.34 8.75 4.32
N ILE A 182 -14.62 8.52 3.03
CA ILE A 182 -14.58 9.53 1.97
C ILE A 182 -15.94 9.60 1.28
N ARG A 183 -16.28 10.77 0.75
CA ARG A 183 -17.58 11.03 0.11
C ARG A 183 -17.38 11.48 -1.33
N ALA A 184 -18.31 11.09 -2.19
CA ALA A 184 -18.34 11.43 -3.61
C ALA A 184 -19.01 12.78 -3.90
#